data_AF-A0A7J5ZKH3-F1
#
_entry.id   AF-A0A7J5ZKH3-F1
#
_cell.length_a   1.000
_cell.length_b   1.000
_cell.length_c   1.000
_cell.angle_alpha   90.00
_cell.angle_beta   90.00
_cell.angle_gamma   90.00
#
_symmetry.space_group_name_H-M   'P 1'
#
loop_
_entity.id
_entity.type
_entity.pdbx_description
1 polymer ?
#
loop_
_entity_poly.entity_id
_entity_poly.type
_entity_poly.pdbx_seq_one_letter_code
_entity_poly.pdbx_strand_id
1 'polypeptide(L)'
;MECNMSKVTNKNNLVWYRQSFGKVPQYFVRYYRSNSGYIFDDEFKDSRFSMTVNDQKFDLKIIGTREDDGGEYFCGEVERTKIKFTSGTRLQFEGEEMKHSPTPGTVNNNTDSGTLQGSNCSHGEGDNFWIIVLTSSIIISLIVNVVLLGVLYKNQRKGASSRNHQTRTNQTDAGLMSGTVLP
;
A
#
# COMPACT_ATOMS: atom_id res chain seq x y z
N MET A 1 -22.25 10.74 -9.72
CA MET A 1 -22.40 9.70 -8.68
C MET A 1 -23.68 10.01 -7.94
N GLU A 2 -24.63 9.08 -7.93
CA GLU A 2 -26.00 9.35 -7.50
C GLU A 2 -26.20 9.09 -6.00
N CYS A 3 -26.95 9.98 -5.33
CA CYS A 3 -27.39 9.76 -3.97
C CYS A 3 -28.90 9.51 -3.91
N ASN A 4 -29.30 8.35 -3.38
CA ASN A 4 -30.70 8.01 -3.26
C ASN A 4 -31.36 8.73 -2.07
N MET A 5 -31.89 9.93 -2.33
CA MET A 5 -32.56 10.75 -1.31
C MET A 5 -33.89 10.16 -0.81
N SER A 6 -34.52 9.22 -1.52
CA SER A 6 -35.76 8.58 -1.06
C SER A 6 -35.57 7.77 0.23
N LYS A 7 -34.32 7.39 0.54
CA LYS A 7 -33.95 6.63 1.75
C LYS A 7 -33.57 7.51 2.93
N VAL A 8 -33.64 8.83 2.75
CA VAL A 8 -33.18 9.86 3.70
C VAL A 8 -34.37 10.48 4.42
N THR A 9 -34.28 10.60 5.73
CA THR A 9 -35.34 11.18 6.57
C THR A 9 -35.20 12.70 6.69
N ASN A 10 -33.97 13.19 6.88
CA ASN A 10 -33.65 14.60 7.03
C ASN A 10 -32.53 15.01 6.08
N LYS A 11 -32.87 15.80 5.05
CA LYS A 11 -31.91 16.32 4.06
C LYS A 11 -30.74 17.08 4.69
N ASN A 12 -30.94 17.74 5.84
CA ASN A 12 -29.86 18.47 6.53
C ASN A 12 -28.72 17.58 7.03
N ASN A 13 -28.96 16.27 7.11
CA ASN A 13 -28.00 15.29 7.58
C ASN A 13 -27.32 14.52 6.43
N LEU A 14 -27.57 14.91 5.17
CA LEU A 14 -26.94 14.29 4.01
C LEU A 14 -25.48 14.66 3.89
N VAL A 15 -24.67 13.63 3.71
CA VAL A 15 -23.21 13.73 3.61
C VAL A 15 -22.68 12.76 2.57
N TRP A 16 -21.60 13.16 1.91
CA TRP A 16 -20.72 12.27 1.16
C TRP A 16 -19.42 12.08 1.94
N TYR A 17 -18.93 10.85 1.93
CA TYR A 17 -17.57 10.48 2.31
C TYR A 17 -16.81 10.03 1.07
N ARG A 18 -15.52 10.36 1.01
CA ARG A 18 -14.58 9.89 -0.01
C ARG A 18 -13.52 9.03 0.65
N GLN A 19 -13.25 7.87 0.09
CA GLN A 19 -12.18 6.97 0.49
C GLN A 19 -11.29 6.72 -0.72
N SER A 20 -10.10 7.32 -0.75
CA SER A 20 -9.09 6.94 -1.73
C SER A 20 -8.61 5.50 -1.46
N PHE A 21 -8.19 4.78 -2.50
CA PHE A 21 -7.73 3.40 -2.36
C PHE A 21 -6.63 3.26 -1.30
N GLY A 22 -6.81 2.29 -0.39
CA GLY A 22 -5.88 2.03 0.71
C GLY A 22 -5.86 3.11 1.82
N LYS A 23 -6.79 4.08 1.79
CA LYS A 23 -6.94 5.12 2.82
C LYS A 23 -8.23 4.92 3.62
N VAL A 24 -8.35 5.65 4.72
CA VAL A 24 -9.59 5.71 5.50
C VAL A 24 -10.60 6.66 4.84
N PRO A 25 -11.92 6.43 5.00
CA PRO A 25 -12.94 7.38 4.54
C PRO A 25 -12.79 8.74 5.21
N GLN A 26 -12.92 9.80 4.42
CA GLN A 26 -12.86 11.18 4.87
C GLN A 26 -14.17 11.89 4.55
N TYR A 27 -14.59 12.76 5.46
CA TYR A 27 -15.77 13.59 5.25
C TYR A 27 -15.51 14.56 4.09
N PHE A 28 -16.39 14.57 3.09
CA PHE A 28 -16.10 15.18 1.79
C PHE A 28 -17.00 16.39 1.50
N VAL A 29 -18.31 16.21 1.55
CA VAL A 29 -19.28 17.30 1.31
C VAL A 29 -20.58 17.01 2.05
N ARG A 30 -21.24 18.04 2.57
CA ARG A 30 -22.58 17.92 3.17
C ARG A 30 -23.59 18.83 2.53
N TYR A 31 -24.85 18.46 2.71
CA TYR A 31 -25.96 19.36 2.45
C TYR A 31 -25.88 20.57 3.40
N TYR A 32 -26.12 21.74 2.84
CA TYR A 32 -26.21 22.97 3.61
C TYR A 32 -27.27 23.87 3.03
N ARG A 33 -28.06 24.49 3.92
CA ARG A 33 -29.15 25.38 3.52
C ARG A 33 -28.60 26.75 3.10
N SER A 34 -27.97 26.78 1.93
CA SER A 34 -27.48 27.97 1.22
C SER A 34 -28.03 28.00 -0.20
N ASN A 35 -27.72 29.06 -0.95
CA ASN A 35 -28.05 29.15 -2.37
C ASN A 35 -27.43 28.02 -3.21
N SER A 36 -26.27 27.49 -2.80
CA SER A 36 -25.62 26.36 -3.48
C SER A 36 -26.21 25.00 -3.08
N GLY A 37 -26.77 24.88 -1.86
CA GLY A 37 -27.32 23.63 -1.34
C GLY A 37 -26.29 22.66 -0.74
N TYR A 38 -25.01 23.02 -0.71
CA TYR A 38 -23.93 22.18 -0.20
C TYR A 38 -22.70 22.98 0.25
N ILE A 39 -21.87 22.36 1.09
CA ILE A 39 -20.54 22.84 1.49
C ILE A 39 -19.55 21.67 1.45
N PHE A 40 -18.47 21.82 0.67
CA PHE A 40 -17.32 20.93 0.71
C PHE A 40 -16.53 21.13 2.00
N ASP A 41 -15.92 20.06 2.49
CA ASP A 41 -14.92 20.18 3.55
C ASP A 41 -13.72 21.02 3.05
N ASP A 42 -13.04 21.68 4.00
CA ASP A 42 -11.96 22.61 3.69
C ASP A 42 -10.78 21.94 2.97
N GLU A 43 -10.58 20.65 3.20
CA GLU A 43 -9.54 19.84 2.55
C GLU A 43 -9.83 19.56 1.07
N PHE A 44 -11.07 19.77 0.59
CA PHE A 44 -11.52 19.40 -0.76
C PHE A 44 -11.99 20.58 -1.61
N LYS A 45 -11.25 21.69 -1.56
CA LYS A 45 -11.48 22.89 -2.41
C LYS A 45 -10.90 22.71 -3.81
N ASP A 46 -11.43 21.75 -4.57
CA ASP A 46 -11.11 21.56 -6.00
C ASP A 46 -12.32 21.96 -6.84
N SER A 47 -12.12 22.84 -7.83
CA SER A 47 -13.18 23.34 -8.71
C SER A 47 -13.77 22.27 -9.63
N ARG A 48 -13.10 21.12 -9.76
CA ARG A 48 -13.62 19.95 -10.48
C ARG A 48 -14.76 19.29 -9.74
N PHE A 49 -14.83 19.43 -8.41
CA PHE A 49 -15.91 18.88 -7.60
C PHE A 49 -17.09 19.84 -7.55
N SER A 50 -18.28 19.29 -7.81
CA SER A 50 -19.54 20.03 -7.73
C SER A 50 -20.68 19.09 -7.34
N MET A 51 -21.81 19.66 -6.91
CA MET A 51 -23.01 18.90 -6.62
C MET A 51 -24.18 19.31 -7.49
N THR A 52 -25.02 18.34 -7.83
CA THR A 52 -26.37 18.59 -8.34
C THR A 52 -27.34 18.43 -7.18
N VAL A 53 -27.88 19.55 -6.70
CA VAL A 53 -28.78 19.59 -5.53
C VAL A 53 -30.17 20.05 -5.96
N ASN A 54 -31.18 19.24 -5.69
CA ASN A 54 -32.59 19.60 -5.81
C ASN A 54 -33.43 18.76 -4.83
N ASP A 55 -34.75 18.72 -5.01
CA ASP A 55 -35.61 17.99 -4.08
C ASP A 55 -35.40 16.48 -4.04
N GLN A 56 -34.80 15.91 -5.09
CA GLN A 56 -34.59 14.47 -5.29
C GLN A 56 -33.12 14.08 -5.40
N LYS A 57 -32.23 15.03 -5.71
CA LYS A 57 -30.83 14.79 -6.00
C LYS A 57 -29.91 15.47 -5.00
N PHE A 58 -28.90 14.71 -4.59
CA PHE A 58 -27.73 15.17 -3.87
C PHE A 58 -26.50 14.51 -4.48
N ASP A 59 -26.37 14.67 -5.80
CA ASP A 59 -25.46 13.89 -6.62
C ASP A 59 -24.10 14.57 -6.71
N LEU A 60 -23.04 13.80 -6.51
CA LEU A 60 -21.67 14.27 -6.66
C LEU A 60 -21.24 14.22 -8.14
N LYS A 61 -20.62 15.30 -8.61
CA LYS A 61 -20.03 15.42 -9.94
C LYS A 61 -18.54 15.77 -9.85
N ILE A 62 -17.74 15.04 -10.61
CA ILE A 62 -16.30 15.30 -10.78
C ILE A 62 -16.07 15.60 -12.27
N ILE A 63 -15.52 16.78 -12.57
CA ILE A 63 -15.24 17.23 -13.94
C ILE A 63 -13.77 16.93 -14.25
N GLY A 64 -13.50 16.21 -15.35
CA GLY A 64 -12.13 15.84 -15.72
C GLY A 64 -11.49 14.96 -14.65
N THR A 65 -12.06 13.77 -14.48
CA THR A 65 -11.59 12.75 -13.53
C THR A 65 -10.14 12.35 -13.82
N ARG A 66 -9.35 12.21 -12.76
CA ARG A 66 -7.93 11.85 -12.76
C ARG A 66 -7.71 10.62 -11.89
N GLU A 67 -6.60 9.90 -12.09
CA GLU A 67 -6.31 8.67 -11.34
C GLU A 67 -6.33 8.85 -9.81
N ASP A 68 -5.92 10.01 -9.31
CA ASP A 68 -5.96 10.38 -7.89
C ASP A 68 -7.38 10.59 -7.33
N ASP A 69 -8.37 10.82 -8.20
CA ASP A 69 -9.79 10.79 -7.83
C ASP A 69 -10.31 9.38 -7.58
N GLY A 70 -9.54 8.35 -7.94
CA GLY A 70 -9.88 6.94 -7.74
C GLY A 70 -10.16 6.60 -6.27
N GLY A 71 -11.22 5.83 -6.04
CA GLY A 71 -11.63 5.42 -4.71
C GLY A 71 -13.12 5.12 -4.60
N GLU A 72 -13.57 4.88 -3.37
CA GLU A 72 -14.96 4.70 -3.02
C GLU A 72 -15.59 5.99 -2.49
N TYR A 73 -16.77 6.33 -2.99
CA TYR A 73 -17.55 7.48 -2.58
C TYR A 73 -18.86 6.98 -1.98
N PHE A 74 -19.20 7.41 -0.77
CA PHE A 74 -20.37 6.94 -0.03
C PHE A 74 -21.30 8.10 0.31
N CYS A 75 -22.57 8.02 -0.13
CA CYS A 75 -23.60 8.94 0.34
C CYS A 75 -24.30 8.33 1.56
N GLY A 76 -24.60 9.14 2.57
CA GLY A 76 -25.32 8.69 3.73
C GLY A 76 -26.05 9.80 4.48
N GLU A 77 -26.89 9.36 5.41
CA GLU A 77 -27.58 10.21 6.36
C GLU A 77 -26.93 10.04 7.75
N VAL A 78 -26.54 11.15 8.37
CA VAL A 78 -26.06 11.16 9.76
C VAL A 78 -27.26 11.20 10.71
N GLU A 79 -27.43 10.17 11.51
CA GLU A 79 -28.49 10.04 12.51
C GLU A 79 -27.89 10.03 13.93
N ARG A 80 -27.81 11.20 14.58
CA ARG A 80 -27.31 11.40 15.97
C ARG A 80 -25.91 10.81 16.24
N THR A 81 -25.80 9.49 16.37
CA THR A 81 -24.59 8.74 16.72
C THR A 81 -24.18 7.70 15.68
N LYS A 82 -24.92 7.55 14.58
CA LYS A 82 -24.63 6.61 13.50
C LYS A 82 -24.74 7.30 12.15
N ILE A 83 -24.07 6.73 11.15
CA ILE A 83 -24.27 7.06 9.75
C ILE A 83 -24.94 5.88 9.05
N LYS A 84 -25.96 6.16 8.26
CA LYS A 84 -26.63 5.19 7.39
C LYS A 84 -26.28 5.49 5.94
N PHE A 85 -25.41 4.69 5.36
CA PHE A 85 -25.08 4.81 3.94
C PHE A 85 -26.27 4.37 3.07
N THR A 86 -26.63 5.19 2.09
CA THR A 86 -27.78 4.99 1.21
C THR A 86 -27.35 4.64 -0.21
N SER A 87 -26.15 5.08 -0.63
CA SER A 87 -25.51 4.71 -1.89
C SER A 87 -23.98 4.72 -1.76
N GLY A 88 -23.33 4.02 -2.70
CA GLY A 88 -21.88 4.02 -2.85
C GLY A 88 -21.49 3.91 -4.32
N THR A 89 -20.37 4.49 -4.71
CA THR A 89 -19.83 4.39 -6.07
C THR A 89 -18.32 4.19 -5.99
N ARG A 90 -17.81 3.18 -6.69
CA ARG A 90 -16.37 2.98 -6.88
C ARG A 90 -15.95 3.65 -8.19
N LEU A 91 -15.05 4.63 -8.10
CA LEU A 91 -14.41 5.25 -9.25
C LEU A 91 -13.04 4.62 -9.45
N GLN A 92 -12.86 3.93 -10.56
CA GLN A 92 -11.59 3.30 -10.95
C GLN A 92 -11.33 3.58 -12.42
N PHE A 93 -10.06 3.69 -12.77
CA PHE A 93 -9.60 3.80 -14.15
C PHE A 93 -9.17 2.42 -14.60
N GLU A 94 -9.59 2.03 -15.79
CA GLU A 94 -8.97 0.88 -16.45
C GLU A 94 -7.52 1.28 -16.76
N GLY A 95 -6.57 0.46 -16.33
CA GLY A 95 -5.20 0.63 -16.80
C GLY A 95 -5.20 0.51 -18.31
N GLU A 96 -4.41 1.35 -19.00
CA GLU A 96 -4.03 1.01 -20.35
C GLU A 96 -3.31 -0.34 -20.27
N GLU A 97 -3.99 -1.43 -20.67
CA GLU A 97 -3.27 -2.65 -21.02
C GLU A 97 -2.20 -2.20 -22.01
N MET A 98 -0.94 -2.19 -21.59
CA MET A 98 0.16 -2.27 -22.54
C MET A 98 -0.15 -3.52 -23.35
N LYS A 99 -0.63 -3.32 -24.58
CA LYS A 99 -0.81 -4.38 -25.56
C LYS A 99 0.57 -4.96 -25.84
N HIS A 100 1.03 -5.86 -24.99
CA HIS A 100 1.96 -6.88 -25.42
C HIS A 100 1.26 -7.59 -26.56
N SER A 101 1.82 -7.43 -27.77
CA SER A 101 1.29 -7.99 -29.00
C SER A 101 0.84 -9.43 -28.77
N PRO A 102 -0.41 -9.78 -29.10
CA PRO A 102 -0.82 -11.17 -29.04
C PRO A 102 0.02 -11.95 -30.05
N THR A 103 0.81 -12.90 -29.56
CA THR A 103 1.31 -13.98 -30.41
C THR A 103 0.08 -14.72 -30.94
N PRO A 104 -0.07 -14.89 -32.27
CA PRO A 104 -1.24 -15.56 -32.83
C PRO A 104 -1.28 -17.03 -32.41
N GLY A 105 -2.36 -17.45 -31.76
CA GLY A 105 -2.75 -18.86 -31.69
C GLY A 105 -3.42 -19.28 -30.38
N THR A 106 -4.74 -19.18 -30.30
CA THR A 106 -5.67 -20.35 -30.38
C THR A 106 -7.07 -19.87 -30.01
N VAL A 107 -8.01 -20.16 -30.91
CA VAL A 107 -9.45 -19.89 -30.80
C VAL A 107 -10.12 -21.01 -30.02
N ASN A 108 -10.98 -20.66 -29.06
CA ASN A 108 -12.00 -21.58 -28.55
C ASN A 108 -13.25 -20.78 -28.15
N ASN A 109 -14.39 -21.19 -28.72
CA ASN A 109 -15.68 -20.51 -28.69
C ASN A 109 -16.62 -20.99 -27.56
N ASN A 110 -17.51 -20.07 -27.17
CA ASN A 110 -18.88 -20.23 -26.64
C ASN A 110 -19.12 -20.85 -25.25
N THR A 111 -19.83 -20.13 -24.37
CA THR A 111 -21.31 -20.25 -24.18
C THR A 111 -21.75 -19.55 -22.89
N ASP A 112 -22.83 -18.78 -23.03
CA ASP A 112 -23.63 -18.09 -22.02
C ASP A 112 -24.17 -19.03 -20.91
N SER A 113 -24.01 -18.64 -19.64
CA SER A 113 -24.84 -19.15 -18.53
C SER A 113 -24.81 -18.17 -17.37
N GLY A 114 -25.95 -17.53 -17.12
CA GLY A 114 -26.16 -16.62 -16.01
C GLY A 114 -25.94 -17.30 -14.66
N THR A 115 -25.09 -16.68 -13.84
CA THR A 115 -25.05 -16.90 -12.40
C THR A 115 -24.83 -15.55 -11.71
N LEU A 116 -25.86 -15.09 -11.00
CA LEU A 116 -25.75 -14.09 -9.94
C LEU A 116 -24.88 -14.71 -8.84
N GLN A 117 -23.59 -14.41 -8.84
CA GLN A 117 -22.71 -14.69 -7.72
C GLN A 117 -21.97 -13.40 -7.37
N GLY A 118 -22.19 -12.96 -6.12
CA GLY A 118 -21.64 -11.73 -5.58
C GLY A 118 -20.14 -11.66 -5.75
N SER A 119 -19.70 -10.49 -6.22
CA SER A 119 -18.32 -9.99 -6.28
C SER A 119 -17.25 -10.95 -5.77
N ASN A 120 -16.56 -11.61 -6.72
CA ASN A 120 -15.19 -12.02 -6.49
C ASN A 120 -14.41 -10.75 -6.11
N CYS A 121 -13.93 -10.68 -4.87
CA CYS A 121 -12.88 -9.73 -4.53
C CYS A 121 -11.64 -10.18 -5.30
N SER A 122 -11.45 -9.66 -6.51
CA SER A 122 -10.14 -9.69 -7.15
C SER A 122 -9.20 -8.96 -6.19
N HIS A 123 -8.36 -9.77 -5.55
CA HIS A 123 -7.13 -9.34 -4.92
C HIS A 123 -6.37 -8.54 -5.97
N GLY A 124 -6.60 -7.23 -5.95
CA GLY A 124 -5.88 -6.26 -6.77
C GLY A 124 -4.47 -6.17 -6.20
N GLU A 125 -3.67 -7.19 -6.47
CA GLU A 125 -2.22 -7.06 -6.52
C GLU A 125 -1.94 -6.13 -7.68
N GLY A 126 -1.99 -4.82 -7.41
CA GLY A 126 -1.27 -3.86 -8.22
C GLY A 126 0.18 -4.29 -8.25
N ASP A 127 0.77 -4.31 -9.44
CA ASP A 127 2.08 -4.89 -9.73
C ASP A 127 3.17 -4.37 -8.78
N ASN A 128 3.36 -5.09 -7.68
CA ASN A 128 4.39 -4.86 -6.68
C ASN A 128 5.75 -5.36 -7.18
N PHE A 129 5.96 -5.45 -8.50
CA PHE A 129 7.20 -5.96 -9.10
C PHE A 129 8.41 -5.19 -8.58
N TRP A 130 8.28 -3.86 -8.46
CA TRP A 130 9.30 -3.01 -7.83
C TRP A 130 9.58 -3.40 -6.37
N ILE A 131 8.56 -3.78 -5.60
CA ILE A 131 8.73 -4.25 -4.20
C ILE A 131 9.47 -5.60 -4.18
N ILE A 132 9.17 -6.51 -5.10
CA ILE A 132 9.87 -7.80 -5.21
C ILE A 132 11.34 -7.59 -5.59
N VAL A 133 11.63 -6.66 -6.51
CA VAL A 133 13.00 -6.31 -6.90
C VAL A 133 13.77 -5.64 -5.75
N LEU A 134 13.14 -4.72 -5.00
CA LEU A 134 13.76 -4.05 -3.86
C LEU A 134 14.02 -5.04 -2.70
N THR A 135 13.06 -5.89 -2.38
CA THR A 135 13.18 -6.87 -1.29
C THR A 135 14.22 -7.94 -1.61
N SER A 136 14.24 -8.46 -2.84
CA SER A 136 15.27 -9.41 -3.28
C SER A 136 16.68 -8.81 -3.23
N SER A 137 16.84 -7.54 -3.62
CA SER A 137 18.13 -6.83 -3.55
C SER A 137 18.65 -6.70 -2.11
N ILE A 138 17.77 -6.36 -1.16
CA ILE A 138 18.12 -6.27 0.27
C ILE A 138 18.51 -7.65 0.83
N ILE A 139 17.74 -8.69 0.50
CA ILE A 139 18.01 -10.06 0.97
C ILE A 139 19.37 -10.56 0.45
N ILE A 140 19.66 -10.35 -0.83
CA ILE A 140 20.95 -10.73 -1.43
C ILE A 140 22.10 -10.01 -0.71
N SER A 141 21.95 -8.70 -0.43
CA SER A 141 22.96 -7.93 0.31
C SER A 141 23.22 -8.50 1.71
N LEU A 142 22.17 -8.89 2.45
CA LEU A 142 22.33 -9.50 3.78
C LEU A 142 23.06 -10.84 3.73
N ILE A 143 22.73 -11.69 2.74
CA ILE A 143 23.39 -13.00 2.56
C ILE A 143 24.89 -12.82 2.29
N VAL A 144 25.27 -11.89 1.41
CA VAL A 144 26.68 -11.60 1.09
C VAL A 144 27.43 -11.14 2.35
N ASN A 145 26.82 -10.27 3.16
CA ASN A 145 27.42 -9.81 4.42
C ASN A 145 27.62 -10.95 5.42
N VAL A 146 26.64 -11.85 5.59
CA VAL A 146 26.76 -13.01 6.50
C VAL A 146 27.85 -13.97 6.03
N VAL A 147 27.95 -14.24 4.73
CA VAL A 147 29.02 -15.09 4.17
C VAL A 147 30.38 -14.43 4.39
N LEU A 148 30.52 -13.12 4.16
CA LEU A 148 31.75 -12.40 4.39
C LEU A 148 32.18 -12.44 5.86
N LEU A 149 31.25 -12.17 6.79
CA LEU A 149 31.50 -12.30 8.23
C LEU A 149 31.89 -13.73 8.61
N GLY A 150 31.25 -14.75 8.02
CA GLY A 150 31.59 -16.15 8.23
C GLY A 150 33.00 -16.50 7.74
N VAL A 151 33.41 -15.99 6.58
CA VAL A 151 34.76 -16.17 6.03
C VAL A 151 35.79 -15.47 6.91
N LEU A 152 35.53 -14.23 7.33
CA LEU A 152 36.39 -13.47 8.22
C LEU A 152 36.53 -14.15 9.58
N TYR A 153 35.42 -14.62 10.15
CA TYR A 153 35.41 -15.37 11.41
C TYR A 153 36.20 -16.68 11.29
N LYS A 154 36.02 -17.42 10.20
CA LYS A 154 36.78 -18.65 9.92
C LYS A 154 38.27 -18.35 9.73
N ASN A 155 38.62 -17.23 9.11
CA ASN A 155 40.00 -16.81 8.91
C ASN A 155 40.68 -16.40 10.23
N GLN A 156 39.96 -15.69 11.11
CA GLN A 156 40.41 -15.39 12.47
C GLN A 156 40.63 -16.67 13.28
N ARG A 157 39.73 -17.66 13.18
CA ARG A 157 39.90 -18.96 13.83
C ARG A 157 41.12 -19.72 13.31
N LYS A 158 41.40 -19.67 12.00
CA LYS A 158 42.61 -20.27 11.40
C LYS A 158 43.89 -19.53 11.84
N GLY A 159 43.84 -18.20 11.93
CA GLY A 159 44.93 -17.37 12.46
C GLY A 159 45.23 -17.65 13.94
N ALA A 160 44.20 -17.91 14.75
CA ALA A 160 44.35 -18.33 16.14
C ALA A 160 44.87 -19.78 16.28
N SER A 161 44.48 -20.68 15.37
CA SER A 161 44.91 -22.09 15.39
C SER A 161 46.37 -22.27 14.98
N SER A 162 46.90 -21.47 14.06
CA SER A 162 48.32 -21.54 13.65
C SER A 162 49.28 -21.06 14.75
N ARG A 163 48.86 -20.05 15.53
CA ARG A 163 49.69 -19.46 16.59
C ARG A 163 50.01 -20.44 17.73
N ASN A 164 49.19 -21.45 17.96
CA ASN A 164 49.42 -22.46 19.01
C ASN A 164 50.44 -23.54 18.63
N HIS A 165 50.73 -23.73 17.34
CA HIS A 165 51.69 -24.76 16.91
C HIS A 165 53.16 -24.27 16.95
N GLN A 166 53.37 -22.94 16.93
CA GLN A 166 54.70 -22.33 16.99
C GLN A 166 55.25 -22.22 18.42
N THR A 167 54.40 -22.23 19.45
CA THR A 167 54.82 -22.04 20.84
C THR A 167 55.51 -23.28 21.43
N ARG A 168 55.28 -24.49 20.91
CA ARG A 168 55.87 -25.74 21.43
C ARG A 168 57.31 -25.99 20.96
N THR A 169 57.77 -25.35 19.88
CA THR A 169 59.11 -25.58 19.31
C THR A 169 60.19 -24.63 19.84
N ASN A 170 59.82 -23.60 20.61
CA ASN A 170 60.77 -22.63 21.15
C ASN A 170 61.18 -22.89 22.60
N GLN A 171 60.83 -24.05 23.17
CA GLN A 171 61.05 -24.37 24.58
C GLN A 171 62.00 -25.56 24.78
N THR A 172 63.08 -25.60 24.00
CA THR A 172 64.29 -26.40 24.24
C THR A 172 65.47 -25.71 23.57
N ASP A 173 65.92 -24.58 24.10
CA ASP A 173 67.36 -24.25 24.20
C ASP A 173 67.57 -22.92 24.94
N ALA A 174 68.62 -22.90 25.78
CA ALA A 174 69.15 -21.78 26.56
C ALA A 174 68.23 -21.21 27.67
N GLY A 175 68.37 -21.55 28.96
CA GLY A 175 69.53 -22.14 29.62
C GLY A 175 70.70 -21.17 29.73
N LEU A 176 70.71 -20.40 30.83
CA LEU A 176 71.90 -19.89 31.53
C LEU A 176 72.58 -18.59 31.02
N MET A 177 72.55 -17.53 31.84
CA MET A 177 73.69 -16.76 32.40
C MET A 177 73.11 -15.58 33.22
N SER A 178 73.08 -15.67 34.56
CA SER A 178 74.04 -15.05 35.52
C SER A 178 73.84 -13.52 35.68
N GLY A 179 73.62 -12.89 36.84
CA GLY A 179 73.58 -13.29 38.24
C GLY A 179 73.49 -12.04 39.16
N THR A 180 73.19 -12.28 40.46
CA THR A 180 73.59 -11.50 41.68
C THR A 180 73.16 -10.02 41.85
N VAL A 181 72.81 -9.43 43.00
CA VAL A 181 72.76 -9.76 44.45
C VAL A 181 71.95 -8.61 45.11
N LEU A 182 71.11 -8.93 46.10
CA LEU A 182 70.57 -7.97 47.08
C LEU A 182 71.56 -7.86 48.25
N PRO A 183 71.66 -6.71 48.95
CA PRO A 183 72.27 -6.70 50.27
C PRO A 183 71.45 -7.50 51.29
#